data_AF-A0A353TZ54-F1
#
_entry.id   AF-A0A353TZ54-F1
#
_cell.length_a   1.000
_cell.length_b   1.000
_cell.length_c   1.000
_cell.angle_alpha   90.00
_cell.angle_beta   90.00
_cell.angle_gamma   90.00
#
_symmetry.space_group_name_H-M   'P 1'
#
loop_
_entity.id
_entity.type
_entity.pdbx_description
1 polymer ?
#
loop_
_entity_poly.entity_id
_entity_poly.type
_entity_poly.pdbx_seq_one_letter_code
_entity_poly.pdbx_strand_id
1 'polypeptide(L)'
;AAIIAKKEYPLLELSKITSFKLKPEALLETHNKLISLTIEERRTLPGMDSDRVENIVPASIIVQWVMNRLKPEEVWQCSFSLKEGAILQILNSEL
;
A
#
# COMPACT_ATOMS: atom_id res chain seq x y z
N ALA A 1 -1.30 -2.25 0.57
CA ALA A 1 -0.72 -3.61 0.40
C ALA A 1 -0.72 -4.41 1.69
N ALA A 2 -0.03 -4.00 2.76
CA ALA A 2 0.08 -4.77 4.02
C ALA A 2 -1.27 -5.17 4.65
N ILE A 3 -2.20 -4.22 4.79
CA ILE A 3 -3.55 -4.49 5.31
C ILE A 3 -4.29 -5.53 4.45
N ILE A 4 -4.21 -5.40 3.12
CA ILE A 4 -4.85 -6.33 2.16
C ILE A 4 -4.20 -7.71 2.23
N ALA A 5 -2.86 -7.77 2.21
CA ALA A 5 -2.12 -9.03 2.28
C ALA A 5 -2.39 -9.77 3.58
N LYS A 6 -2.45 -9.08 4.73
CA LYS A 6 -2.79 -9.72 6.02
C LYS A 6 -4.22 -10.24 6.07
N LYS A 7 -5.15 -9.60 5.35
CA LYS A 7 -6.54 -10.06 5.24
C LYS A 7 -6.66 -11.27 4.32
N GLU A 8 -6.08 -11.22 3.11
CA GLU A 8 -6.26 -12.25 2.08
C GLU A 8 -5.30 -13.43 2.21
N TYR A 9 -4.07 -13.18 2.66
CA TYR A 9 -2.99 -14.16 2.77
C TYR A 9 -2.26 -14.01 4.12
N PRO A 10 -2.87 -14.42 5.25
CA PRO A 10 -2.33 -14.18 6.59
C PRO A 10 -0.91 -14.73 6.81
N LEU A 11 -0.57 -15.83 6.12
CA LEU A 11 0.72 -16.51 6.17
C LEU A 11 1.77 -15.93 5.22
N LEU A 12 1.40 -14.97 4.35
CA LEU A 12 2.32 -14.34 3.42
C LEU A 12 3.17 -13.29 4.14
N GLU A 13 4.48 -13.41 4.02
CA GLU A 13 5.43 -12.39 4.44
C GLU A 13 5.75 -11.48 3.25
N LEU A 14 5.18 -10.27 3.25
CA LEU A 14 5.42 -9.28 2.18
C LEU A 14 6.89 -8.89 2.01
N SER A 15 7.71 -8.99 3.07
CA SER A 15 9.15 -8.71 3.00
C SER A 15 9.92 -9.70 2.13
N LYS A 16 9.36 -10.90 1.87
CA LYS A 16 9.99 -11.93 1.04
C LYS A 16 9.65 -11.81 -0.45
N ILE A 17 8.79 -10.86 -0.83
CA ILE A 17 8.41 -10.63 -2.23
C ILE A 17 8.64 -9.17 -2.63
N THR A 18 8.99 -8.95 -3.89
CA THR A 18 9.26 -7.61 -4.43
C THR A 18 8.03 -6.96 -5.04
N SER A 19 7.03 -7.75 -5.39
CA SER A 19 5.81 -7.28 -6.04
C SER A 19 4.58 -8.04 -5.55
N PHE A 20 3.47 -7.32 -5.41
CA PHE A 20 2.19 -7.87 -4.94
C PHE A 20 1.05 -7.33 -5.78
N LYS A 21 0.28 -8.23 -6.42
CA LYS A 21 -0.89 -7.86 -7.21
C LYS A 21 -2.03 -7.43 -6.29
N LEU A 22 -2.62 -6.28 -6.59
CA LEU A 22 -3.73 -5.70 -5.85
C LEU A 22 -5.00 -5.80 -6.69
N LYS A 23 -6.03 -6.44 -6.13
CA LYS A 23 -7.36 -6.43 -6.72
C LYS A 23 -7.99 -5.03 -6.54
N PRO A 24 -8.57 -4.42 -7.59
CA PRO A 24 -9.24 -3.14 -7.48
C PRO A 24 -10.32 -3.11 -6.38
N GLU A 25 -11.05 -4.20 -6.21
CA GLU A 25 -12.09 -4.34 -5.19
C GLU A 25 -11.50 -4.29 -3.77
N ALA A 26 -10.34 -4.92 -3.56
CA ALA A 26 -9.65 -4.92 -2.27
C ALA A 26 -9.12 -3.53 -1.91
N LEU A 27 -8.70 -2.73 -2.92
CA LEU A 27 -8.31 -1.34 -2.73
C LEU A 27 -9.51 -0.48 -2.30
N LEU A 28 -10.63 -0.60 -3.00
CA LEU A 28 -11.85 0.14 -2.69
C LEU A 28 -12.40 -0.25 -1.30
N GLU A 29 -12.43 -1.54 -0.98
CA GLU A 29 -12.88 -2.02 0.33
C GLU A 29 -11.96 -1.49 1.45
N THR A 30 -10.65 -1.52 1.23
CA THR A 30 -9.68 -0.98 2.20
C THR A 30 -9.87 0.53 2.37
N HIS A 31 -10.07 1.28 1.29
CA HIS A 31 -10.37 2.71 1.36
C HIS A 31 -11.63 2.99 2.19
N ASN A 32 -12.75 2.32 1.87
CA ASN A 32 -14.01 2.46 2.60
C ASN A 32 -13.87 2.12 4.09
N LYS A 33 -13.09 1.08 4.41
CA LYS A 33 -12.78 0.71 5.78
C LYS A 33 -11.95 1.79 6.50
N LEU A 34 -10.96 2.38 5.84
CA LEU A 34 -10.08 3.37 6.46
C LEU A 34 -10.82 4.67 6.81
N ILE A 35 -11.74 5.12 5.94
CA ILE A 35 -12.52 6.34 6.15
C ILE A 35 -13.62 6.18 7.21
N SER A 36 -14.08 4.96 7.46
CA SER A 36 -15.15 4.70 8.44
C SER A 36 -14.64 4.54 9.88
N LEU A 37 -13.34 4.28 10.06
CA LEU A 37 -12.75 4.02 11.36
C LEU A 37 -12.21 5.29 12.03
N THR A 38 -12.09 5.25 13.34
CA THR A 38 -11.34 6.22 14.15
C THR A 38 -9.83 5.98 14.06
N ILE A 39 -9.03 6.91 14.58
CA ILE A 39 -7.56 6.74 14.65
C ILE A 39 -7.21 5.51 15.50
N GLU A 40 -7.88 5.37 16.63
CA GLU A 40 -7.70 4.32 17.64
C GLU A 40 -8.01 2.95 17.05
N GLU A 41 -9.14 2.83 16.33
CA GLU A 41 -9.49 1.59 15.64
C GLU A 41 -8.48 1.28 14.52
N ARG A 42 -8.03 2.29 13.77
CA ARG A 42 -7.00 2.10 12.73
C ARG A 42 -5.68 1.57 13.29
N ARG A 43 -5.26 1.99 14.50
CA ARG A 43 -4.05 1.47 15.16
C ARG A 43 -4.10 -0.04 15.37
N THR A 44 -5.30 -0.61 15.53
CA THR A 44 -5.49 -2.05 15.78
C THR A 44 -5.52 -2.89 14.50
N LEU A 45 -5.54 -2.27 13.31
CA LEU A 45 -5.66 -3.01 12.06
C LEU A 45 -4.39 -3.83 11.77
N PRO A 46 -4.51 -5.15 11.49
CA PRO A 46 -3.38 -5.96 11.06
C PRO A 46 -2.72 -5.37 9.81
N GLY A 47 -1.40 -5.16 9.87
CA GLY A 47 -0.64 -4.56 8.78
C GLY A 47 -0.67 -3.01 8.73
N MET A 48 -1.26 -2.36 9.74
CA MET A 48 -1.07 -0.92 9.96
C MET A 48 0.28 -0.66 10.62
N ASP A 49 0.99 0.34 10.12
CA ASP A 49 2.19 0.89 10.73
C ASP A 49 1.79 2.05 11.63
N SER A 50 2.27 2.08 12.88
CA SER A 50 1.88 3.07 13.89
C SER A 50 2.12 4.50 13.43
N ASP A 51 3.19 4.72 12.67
CA ASP A 51 3.63 6.04 12.24
C ASP A 51 2.80 6.53 11.04
N ARG A 52 2.03 5.62 10.42
CA ARG A 52 1.18 5.91 9.25
C ARG A 52 -0.28 6.11 9.60
N VAL A 53 -0.72 5.78 10.81
CA VAL A 53 -2.15 5.74 11.22
C VAL A 53 -2.87 7.06 10.94
N GLU A 54 -2.22 8.20 11.18
CA GLU A 54 -2.82 9.52 11.00
C GLU A 54 -2.96 9.89 9.52
N ASN A 55 -1.95 9.54 8.72
CA ASN A 55 -1.86 9.93 7.32
C ASN A 55 -2.47 8.91 6.33
N ILE A 56 -2.85 7.72 6.81
CA ILE A 56 -3.33 6.64 5.93
C ILE A 56 -4.68 6.98 5.26
N VAL A 57 -5.55 7.76 5.93
CA VAL A 57 -6.83 8.18 5.37
C VAL A 57 -6.66 9.11 4.17
N PRO A 58 -5.97 10.28 4.29
CA PRO A 58 -5.76 11.15 3.14
C PRO A 58 -4.98 10.45 2.02
N ALA A 59 -4.01 9.59 2.35
CA ALA A 59 -3.32 8.78 1.36
C ALA A 59 -4.28 7.85 0.58
N SER A 60 -5.22 7.20 1.28
CA SER A 60 -6.21 6.32 0.63
C SER A 60 -7.16 7.08 -0.31
N ILE A 61 -7.50 8.33 0.02
CA ILE A 61 -8.32 9.20 -0.84
C ILE A 61 -7.58 9.52 -2.14
N ILE A 62 -6.29 9.86 -2.06
CA ILE A 62 -5.45 10.13 -3.24
C ILE A 62 -5.37 8.89 -4.12
N VAL A 63 -5.11 7.71 -3.54
CA VAL A 63 -5.08 6.44 -4.27
C VAL A 63 -6.42 6.18 -4.96
N GLN A 64 -7.54 6.32 -4.25
CA GLN A 64 -8.86 6.09 -4.83
C GLN A 64 -9.17 7.08 -5.98
N TRP A 65 -8.75 8.34 -5.83
CA TRP A 65 -8.87 9.34 -6.88
C TRP A 65 -8.07 8.94 -8.14
N VAL A 66 -6.81 8.52 -7.98
CA VAL A 66 -5.97 8.04 -9.09
C VAL A 66 -6.61 6.82 -9.77
N MET A 67 -7.07 5.85 -8.98
CA MET A 67 -7.73 4.64 -9.48
C MET A 67 -8.98 4.97 -10.30
N ASN A 68 -9.82 5.89 -9.83
CA ASN A 68 -11.02 6.32 -10.53
C ASN A 68 -10.71 7.09 -11.82
N ARG A 69 -9.60 7.84 -11.84
CA ARG A 69 -9.19 8.66 -12.99
C ARG A 69 -8.56 7.83 -14.10
N LEU A 70 -7.66 6.91 -13.74
CA LEU A 70 -6.90 6.11 -14.70
C LEU A 70 -7.61 4.83 -15.12
N LYS A 71 -8.44 4.24 -14.23
CA LYS A 71 -9.12 2.96 -14.44
C LYS A 71 -8.19 1.87 -14.96
N PRO A 72 -7.06 1.59 -14.28
CA PRO A 72 -6.10 0.62 -14.76
C PRO A 72 -6.71 -0.79 -14.75
N GLU A 73 -6.35 -1.61 -15.73
CA GLU A 73 -6.74 -3.02 -15.80
C GLU A 73 -6.13 -3.82 -14.64
N GLU A 74 -4.89 -3.48 -14.24
CA GLU A 74 -4.19 -4.13 -13.14
C GLU A 74 -3.42 -3.14 -12.27
N VAL A 75 -3.27 -3.48 -10.99
CA VAL A 75 -2.45 -2.75 -10.04
C VAL A 75 -1.46 -3.68 -9.38
N TRP A 76 -0.19 -3.30 -9.41
CA TRP A 76 0.90 -4.01 -8.78
C TRP A 76 1.61 -3.08 -7.81
N GLN A 77 1.71 -3.48 -6.54
CA GLN A 77 2.54 -2.77 -5.58
C GLN A 77 3.98 -3.29 -5.68
N CYS A 78 4.92 -2.38 -5.84
CA CYS A 78 6.36 -2.65 -5.79
C CYS A 78 6.91 -2.34 -4.40
N SER A 79 7.73 -3.24 -3.84
CA SER A 79 8.39 -3.06 -2.54
C SER A 79 9.58 -2.10 -2.63
N PHE A 80 10.08 -1.81 -3.83
CA PHE A 80 11.16 -0.86 -4.07
C PHE A 80 10.60 0.55 -4.29
N SER A 81 11.30 1.52 -3.72
CA SER A 81 10.96 2.93 -3.81
C SER A 81 12.22 3.77 -4.05
N LEU A 82 12.22 5.02 -3.57
CA LEU A 82 13.30 5.98 -3.85
C LEU A 82 14.68 5.49 -3.42
N LYS A 83 14.78 4.80 -2.27
CA LYS A 83 16.05 4.31 -1.74
C LYS A 83 16.70 3.27 -2.65
N GLU A 84 15.93 2.32 -3.17
CA GLU A 84 16.43 1.32 -4.12
C GLU A 84 16.78 1.95 -5.48
N GLY A 85 16.01 2.95 -5.92
CA GLY A 85 16.34 3.73 -7.11
C GLY A 85 17.68 4.45 -7.00
N ALA A 86 17.95 5.09 -5.85
CA ALA A 86 19.23 5.73 -5.59
C ALA A 86 20.39 4.72 -5.55
N ILE A 87 20.20 3.56 -4.90
CA ILE A 87 21.22 2.49 -4.89
C ILE A 87 21.53 2.04 -6.33
N LEU A 88 20.51 1.85 -7.18
CA LEU A 88 20.71 1.47 -8.57
C LEU A 88 21.54 2.51 -9.34
N GLN A 89 21.26 3.80 -9.14
CA GLN A 89 22.03 4.89 -9.74
C GLN A 89 23.50 4.90 -9.27
N ILE A 90 23.76 4.66 -7.97
CA ILE A 90 25.13 4.54 -7.43
C ILE A 90 25.85 3.38 -8.10
N LEU A 91 25.22 2.21 -8.20
CA LEU A 91 25.81 1.02 -8.81
C LEU A 91 26.14 1.24 -10.29
N ASN A 92 25.33 2.03 -10.99
CA ASN A 92 25.54 2.37 -12.39
C ASN A 92 26.46 3.58 -12.60
N SER A 93 26.95 4.23 -11.52
CA SER A 93 27.73 5.47 -11.60
C SER A 93 26.99 6.63 -12.31
N GLU A 94 25.67 6.73 -12.08
CA GLU A 94 24.77 7.73 -12.69
C GLU A 94 24.42 8.89 -11.72
N LEU A 95 25.18 9.04 -10.64
CA LEU A 95 24.93 10.01 -9.56
C LEU A 95 25.97 11.13 -9.54
#